data_AF-M4BKL8-F1
#
_entry.id   AF-M4BKL8-F1
#
_cell.length_a   1.000
_cell.length_b   1.000
_cell.length_c   1.000
_cell.angle_alpha   90.00
_cell.angle_beta   90.00
_cell.angle_gamma   90.00
#
_symmetry.space_group_name_H-M   'P 1'
#
loop_
_entity.id
_entity.type
_entity.pdbx_description
1 polymer ?
#
loop_
_entity_poly.entity_id
_entity_poly.type
_entity_poly.pdbx_seq_one_letter_code
_entity_poly.pdbx_strand_id
1 'polypeptide(L)'
;MGRMHSHGKGMSKSARPYKRSPPSWLKVSAEDVEDHICKFAKKGLTPSQIGVILRDSHGIAQVKSVTGSKVLRVLKKNGMYWMLCRVWYHVYTSCV
;
A
#
# COMPACT_ATOMS: atom_id res chain seq x y z
N MET A 1 13.93 -6.23 11.88
CA MET A 1 13.71 -4.83 12.30
C MET A 1 14.24 -4.63 13.72
N GLY A 2 15.04 -3.60 13.96
CA GLY A 2 15.30 -3.15 15.32
C GLY A 2 14.03 -2.53 15.91
N ARG A 3 13.74 -2.79 17.20
CA ARG A 3 12.63 -2.13 17.89
C ARG A 3 13.12 -0.83 18.51
N MET A 4 12.28 0.19 18.51
CA MET A 4 12.60 1.52 19.07
C MET A 4 13.01 1.47 20.55
N HIS A 5 12.40 0.57 21.33
CA HIS A 5 12.66 0.39 22.77
C HIS A 5 13.48 -0.88 23.08
N SER A 6 14.26 -1.39 22.12
CA SER A 6 15.13 -2.56 22.34
C SER A 6 16.55 -2.29 21.87
N HIS A 7 17.54 -2.88 22.54
CA HIS A 7 18.96 -2.76 22.18
C HIS A 7 19.34 -3.52 20.89
N GLY A 8 18.43 -4.29 20.29
CA GLY A 8 18.68 -5.10 19.10
C GLY A 8 18.82 -4.29 17.80
N LYS A 9 19.84 -4.59 17.00
CA LYS A 9 20.16 -3.92 15.72
C LYS A 9 19.66 -4.70 14.48
N GLY A 10 18.38 -5.08 14.46
CA GLY A 10 17.83 -5.89 13.36
C GLY A 10 17.75 -5.13 12.01
N MET A 11 18.32 -5.70 10.94
CA MET A 11 18.44 -5.05 9.61
C MET A 11 17.34 -5.38 8.58
N SER A 12 16.37 -6.25 8.91
CA SER A 12 15.35 -6.69 7.95
C SER A 12 14.45 -5.53 7.49
N LYS A 13 14.47 -5.21 6.19
CA LYS A 13 13.61 -4.23 5.50
C LYS A 13 13.34 -4.72 4.07
N SER A 14 12.24 -4.28 3.47
CA SER A 14 11.96 -4.58 2.06
C SER A 14 12.94 -3.86 1.13
N ALA A 15 13.62 -4.59 0.24
CA ALA A 15 14.44 -4.03 -0.82
C ALA A 15 13.58 -3.83 -2.09
N ARG A 16 13.52 -2.60 -2.60
CA ARG A 16 12.75 -2.29 -3.82
C ARG A 16 13.64 -2.50 -5.05
N PRO A 17 13.09 -2.98 -6.18
CA PRO A 17 13.86 -3.09 -7.41
C PRO A 17 14.34 -1.72 -7.89
N TYR A 18 15.50 -1.68 -8.52
CA TYR A 18 16.07 -0.45 -9.09
C TYR A 18 15.19 0.10 -10.22
N LYS A 19 14.77 -0.77 -11.13
CA LYS A 19 13.88 -0.43 -12.24
C LYS A 19 12.49 -0.08 -11.71
N ARG A 20 12.02 1.13 -12.06
CA ARG A 20 10.71 1.66 -11.62
C ARG A 20 9.62 1.52 -12.67
N SER A 21 9.96 1.16 -13.90
CA SER A 21 8.97 0.88 -14.94
C SER A 21 8.27 -0.45 -14.70
N PRO A 22 7.00 -0.57 -15.13
CA PRO A 22 6.27 -1.82 -15.00
C PRO A 22 6.94 -2.90 -15.86
N PRO A 23 6.91 -4.16 -15.42
CA PRO A 23 7.39 -5.27 -16.23
C PRO A 23 6.50 -5.49 -17.46
N SER A 24 7.07 -5.97 -18.56
CA SER A 24 6.37 -6.16 -19.85
C SER A 24 5.24 -7.20 -19.82
N TRP A 25 5.26 -8.12 -18.85
CA TRP A 25 4.23 -9.15 -18.65
C TRP A 25 3.00 -8.63 -17.91
N LEU A 26 3.08 -7.44 -17.30
CA LEU A 26 1.97 -6.82 -16.58
C LEU A 26 1.14 -5.99 -17.56
N LYS A 27 0.03 -6.57 -18.03
CA LYS A 27 -0.90 -5.95 -18.98
C LYS A 27 -1.99 -5.10 -18.33
N VAL A 28 -1.91 -4.88 -17.01
CA VAL A 28 -2.93 -4.16 -16.26
C VAL A 28 -2.82 -2.66 -16.55
N SER A 29 -3.93 -2.03 -16.94
CA SER A 29 -3.98 -0.60 -17.19
C SER A 29 -3.94 0.20 -15.89
N ALA A 30 -3.58 1.48 -15.96
CA ALA A 30 -3.59 2.34 -14.78
C ALA A 30 -5.02 2.53 -14.22
N GLU A 31 -6.02 2.59 -15.10
CA GLU A 31 -7.44 2.78 -14.77
C GLU A 31 -8.00 1.57 -13.99
N ASP A 32 -7.69 0.35 -14.43
CA ASP A 32 -8.10 -0.87 -13.72
C ASP A 32 -7.58 -0.89 -12.27
N VAL A 33 -6.34 -0.43 -12.07
CA VAL A 33 -5.73 -0.37 -10.74
C VAL A 33 -6.45 0.64 -9.84
N GLU A 34 -6.84 1.79 -10.37
CA GLU A 34 -7.60 2.79 -9.62
C GLU A 34 -8.98 2.27 -9.21
N ASP A 35 -9.65 1.53 -10.10
CA ASP A 35 -10.92 0.87 -9.82
C ASP A 35 -10.81 -0.20 -8.73
N HIS A 36 -9.77 -1.04 -8.79
CA HIS A 36 -9.51 -2.03 -7.74
C HIS A 36 -9.26 -1.35 -6.39
N ILE A 37 -8.46 -0.27 -6.37
CA ILE A 37 -8.20 0.51 -5.15
C ILE A 37 -9.51 1.09 -4.59
N CYS A 38 -10.37 1.65 -5.44
CA CYS A 38 -11.67 2.20 -5.03
C CYS A 38 -12.60 1.11 -4.46
N LYS A 39 -12.67 -0.05 -5.11
CA LYS A 39 -13.45 -1.22 -4.64
C LYS A 39 -12.98 -1.68 -3.26
N PHE A 40 -11.67 -1.79 -3.04
CA PHE A 40 -11.12 -2.21 -1.75
C PHE A 40 -11.26 -1.16 -0.66
N ALA A 41 -11.18 0.13 -1.01
CA ALA A 41 -11.44 1.21 -0.08
C ALA A 41 -12.91 1.22 0.40
N LYS A 42 -13.86 0.96 -0.50
CA LYS A 42 -15.29 0.81 -0.12
C LYS A 42 -15.53 -0.34 0.85
N LYS A 43 -14.73 -1.42 0.77
CA LYS A 43 -14.77 -2.55 1.71
C LYS A 43 -14.17 -2.23 3.09
N GLY A 44 -13.58 -1.05 3.29
CA GLY A 44 -13.01 -0.65 4.58
C GLY A 44 -11.58 -1.12 4.84
N LEU A 45 -10.88 -1.57 3.81
CA LEU A 45 -9.50 -2.04 3.93
C LEU A 45 -8.52 -0.88 4.10
N THR A 46 -7.50 -1.09 4.93
CA THR A 46 -6.44 -0.09 5.12
C THR A 46 -5.54 -0.03 3.88
N PRO A 47 -4.94 1.12 3.56
CA PRO A 47 -4.07 1.26 2.38
C PRO A 47 -2.87 0.29 2.40
N SER A 48 -2.38 -0.08 3.59
CA SER A 48 -1.35 -1.10 3.75
C SER A 48 -1.85 -2.48 3.29
N GLN A 49 -3.06 -2.88 3.71
CA GLN A 49 -3.68 -4.15 3.28
C GLN A 49 -4.01 -4.14 1.79
N ILE A 50 -4.51 -3.02 1.25
CA ILE A 50 -4.79 -2.87 -0.18
C ILE A 50 -3.51 -3.11 -1.00
N GLY A 51 -2.38 -2.54 -0.57
CA GLY A 51 -1.10 -2.76 -1.24
C GLY A 51 -0.58 -4.19 -1.19
N VAL A 52 -0.95 -4.97 -0.17
CA VAL A 52 -0.62 -6.40 -0.04
C VAL A 52 -1.47 -7.24 -0.99
N ILE A 53 -2.79 -7.03 -1.01
CA ILE A 53 -3.71 -7.74 -1.90
C ILE A 53 -3.40 -7.50 -3.38
N LEU A 54 -3.06 -6.26 -3.75
CA LEU A 54 -2.65 -5.93 -5.12
C LEU A 54 -1.35 -6.64 -5.51
N ARG A 55 -0.47 -6.91 -4.55
CA ARG A 55 0.78 -7.65 -4.79
C ARG A 55 0.53 -9.14 -4.94
N ASP A 56 -0.22 -9.73 -4.02
CA ASP A 56 -0.38 -11.18 -3.93
C ASP A 56 -1.40 -11.72 -4.94
N SER A 57 -2.50 -11.01 -5.17
CA SER A 57 -3.57 -11.48 -6.07
C SER A 57 -3.46 -10.93 -7.49
N HIS A 58 -3.00 -9.69 -7.67
CA HIS A 58 -2.96 -9.03 -8.99
C HIS A 58 -1.53 -8.94 -9.58
N GLY A 59 -0.51 -9.37 -8.83
CA GLY A 59 0.88 -9.34 -9.28
C GLY A 59 1.49 -7.92 -9.40
N ILE A 60 0.81 -6.89 -8.86
CA ILE A 60 1.28 -5.51 -8.95
C ILE A 60 2.27 -5.26 -7.81
N ALA A 61 3.57 -5.38 -8.11
CA ALA A 61 4.63 -5.19 -7.12
C ALA A 61 4.59 -3.79 -6.47
N GLN A 62 4.35 -2.74 -7.28
CA GLN A 62 4.32 -1.35 -6.83
C GLN A 62 3.26 -0.56 -7.61
N VAL A 63 2.25 -0.06 -6.91
CA VAL A 63 1.20 0.81 -7.50
C VAL A 63 1.80 2.03 -8.19
N LYS A 64 2.84 2.65 -7.57
CA LYS A 64 3.53 3.82 -8.14
C LYS A 64 4.14 3.56 -9.52
N SER A 65 4.52 2.32 -9.83
CA SER A 65 5.13 1.98 -11.12
C SER A 65 4.10 1.93 -12.25
N VAL A 66 2.83 1.68 -11.94
CA VAL A 66 1.76 1.57 -12.94
C VAL A 66 1.02 2.91 -13.08
N THR A 67 0.51 3.47 -11.97
CA THR A 67 -0.30 4.71 -11.96
C THR A 67 0.52 5.98 -11.76
N GLY A 68 1.83 5.91 -11.50
CA GLY A 68 2.68 7.08 -11.20
C GLY A 68 2.43 7.72 -9.83
N SER A 69 1.31 7.42 -9.18
CA SER A 69 0.88 7.95 -7.89
C SER A 69 0.90 6.89 -6.78
N LYS A 70 0.99 7.31 -5.52
CA LYS A 70 0.82 6.41 -4.36
C LYS A 70 -0.67 6.16 -4.10
N VAL A 71 -1.00 5.01 -3.51
CA VAL A 71 -2.38 4.63 -3.11
C VAL A 71 -3.09 5.75 -2.36
N LEU A 72 -2.42 6.39 -1.39
CA LEU A 72 -3.00 7.50 -0.63
C LEU A 72 -3.40 8.71 -1.49
N ARG A 73 -2.64 8.99 -2.55
CA ARG A 73 -2.95 10.11 -3.46
C ARG A 73 -4.16 9.79 -4.33
N VAL A 74 -4.26 8.55 -4.81
CA VAL A 74 -5.43 8.06 -5.56
C VAL A 74 -6.69 8.15 -4.68
N LEU A 75 -6.61 7.68 -3.44
CA LEU A 75 -7.74 7.77 -2.49
C LEU A 75 -8.11 9.21 -2.13
N LYS A 76 -7.12 10.11 -2.03
CA LYS A 76 -7.38 11.54 -1.78
C LYS A 76 -8.10 12.21 -2.96
N LYS A 77 -7.71 11.89 -4.20
CA LYS A 77 -8.40 12.39 -5.40
C LYS A 77 -9.87 11.94 -5.44
N ASN A 78 -10.15 10.72 -4.97
CA ASN A 78 -11.49 10.15 -4.96
C ASN A 78 -12.30 10.50 -3.69
N GLY A 79 -11.81 11.38 -2.81
CA GLY A 79 -12.52 11.83 -1.62
C GLY A 79 -12.61 10.81 -0.46
N MET A 80 -11.97 9.64 -0.56
CA MET A 80 -12.10 8.53 0.40
C MET A 80 -11.02 8.51 1.50
N TYR A 81 -10.45 9.67 1.82
CA TYR A 81 -9.26 9.79 2.69
C TYR A 81 -9.53 9.45 4.17
N TRP A 82 -10.79 9.48 4.61
CA TRP A 82 -11.16 9.42 6.03
C TRP A 82 -10.84 8.08 6.72
N MET A 83 -10.57 7.00 5.97
CA MET A 83 -10.17 5.70 6.52
C MET A 83 -8.70 5.62 6.98
N LEU A 84 -7.87 6.64 6.70
CA LEU A 84 -6.43 6.61 7.03
C LEU A 84 -6.15 6.68 8.55
N CYS A 85 -7.11 7.17 9.34
CA CYS A 85 -6.91 7.39 10.78
C CYS A 85 -6.57 6.08 11.54
N ARG A 86 -6.87 4.91 10.98
CA ARG A 86 -6.67 3.58 11.61
C ARG A 86 -5.23 3.21 12.01
N VAL A 87 -4.19 3.80 11.42
CA VAL A 87 -2.80 3.50 11.83
C VAL A 87 -2.52 4.04 13.24
N TRP A 88 -3.04 5.23 13.56
CA TRP A 88 -2.97 5.77 14.92
C TRP A 88 -3.81 4.94 15.89
N TYR A 89 -5.01 4.51 15.46
CA TYR A 89 -5.83 3.60 16.27
C TYR A 89 -5.10 2.31 16.61
N HIS A 90 -4.40 1.66 15.67
CA HIS A 90 -3.75 0.38 15.97
C HIS A 90 -2.64 0.52 17.03
N VAL A 91 -1.90 1.63 17.02
CA VAL A 91 -0.91 1.95 18.06
C VAL A 91 -1.61 2.24 19.40
N TYR A 92 -2.72 2.99 19.38
CA TYR A 92 -3.52 3.25 20.58
C TYR A 92 -4.14 1.96 21.17
N THR A 93 -4.72 1.08 20.35
CA THR A 93 -5.29 -0.20 20.78
C THR A 93 -4.23 -1.16 21.28
N SER A 94 -2.97 -1.02 20.85
CA SER A 94 -1.86 -1.85 21.38
C SER A 94 -1.33 -1.33 22.73
N CYS A 95 -1.69 -0.10 23.12
CA CYS A 95 -1.36 0.49 24.42
C CYS A 95 -2.43 0.23 25.50
N VAL A 96 -3.63 -0.19 25.10
CA VAL A 96 -4.74 -0.60 26.00
C VAL A 96 -4.72 -2.11 26.12
#